data_AF-A0A259PM39-F1
#
_entry.id   AF-A0A259PM39-F1
#
_cell.length_a   1.000
_cell.length_b   1.000
_cell.length_c   1.000
_cell.angle_alpha   90.00
_cell.angle_beta   90.00
_cell.angle_gamma   90.00
#
_symmetry.space_group_name_H-M   'P 1'
#
loop_
_entity.id
_entity.type
_entity.pdbx_description
1 polymer ?
#
loop_
_entity_poly.entity_id
_entity_poly.type
_entity_poly.pdbx_seq_one_letter_code
_entity_poly.pdbx_strand_id
1 'polypeptide(L)'
;ADVLLVTAFLPGNPAARVYARRFSAWATALAGIARRQGAILLDTDLHPQLAERPNWGEDLVHLSSRGHRFLAYRAGVALGVPLADELGALDEALHATERTGAGVWWRRHALPWVWRRLHGRAAGDGRSAKHHDYVRLGRERGVREPSEV
;
A
#
# COMPACT_ATOMS: atom_id res chain seq x y z
N ALA A 1 -19.03 -9.50 10.31
CA ALA A 1 -17.96 -9.52 9.30
C ALA A 1 -16.67 -9.15 10.00
N ASP A 2 -15.60 -9.91 9.78
CA ASP A 2 -14.31 -9.64 10.40
C ASP A 2 -13.63 -8.45 9.71
N VAL A 3 -12.96 -7.60 10.50
CA VAL A 3 -12.26 -6.41 10.03
C VAL A 3 -10.79 -6.54 10.41
N LEU A 4 -9.90 -6.45 9.42
CA LEU A 4 -8.46 -6.37 9.60
C LEU A 4 -8.00 -4.92 9.44
N LEU A 5 -7.32 -4.40 10.46
CA LEU A 5 -6.64 -3.11 10.43
C LEU A 5 -5.14 -3.35 10.34
N VAL A 6 -4.48 -2.67 9.41
CA VAL A 6 -3.03 -2.77 9.20
C VAL A 6 -2.39 -1.45 9.60
N THR A 7 -1.35 -1.50 10.43
CA THR A 7 -0.63 -0.28 10.79
C THR A 7 0.19 0.27 9.62
N ALA A 8 0.65 1.51 9.73
CA ALA A 8 1.42 2.17 8.70
C ALA A 8 2.89 1.75 8.84
N PHE A 9 3.57 1.60 7.71
CA PHE A 9 4.93 1.09 7.65
C PHE A 9 5.85 2.10 6.96
N LEU A 10 7.13 2.07 7.33
CA LEU A 10 8.16 2.96 6.79
C LEU A 10 9.32 2.15 6.22
N PRO A 11 9.97 2.62 5.14
CA PRO A 11 11.17 1.97 4.64
C PRO A 11 12.33 2.17 5.61
N GLY A 12 13.26 1.22 5.66
CA GLY A 12 14.43 1.24 6.54
C GLY A 12 15.52 2.26 6.17
N ASN A 13 15.16 3.38 5.52
CA ASN A 13 16.12 4.43 5.14
C ASN A 13 16.12 5.60 6.15
N PRO A 14 17.23 6.35 6.28
CA PRO A 14 17.34 7.44 7.26
C PRO A 14 16.33 8.58 7.08
N ALA A 15 15.96 8.90 5.83
CA ALA A 15 15.04 10.01 5.55
C ALA A 15 13.63 9.73 6.09
N ALA A 16 13.19 8.46 6.08
CA ALA A 16 11.88 8.07 6.60
C ALA A 16 11.74 8.25 8.12
N ARG A 17 12.86 8.33 8.88
CA ARG A 17 12.83 8.50 10.34
C ARG A 17 12.14 9.78 10.80
N VAL A 18 12.08 10.81 9.94
CA VAL A 18 11.34 12.05 10.24
C VAL A 18 9.85 11.79 10.49
N TYR A 19 9.30 10.71 9.92
CA TYR A 19 7.89 10.33 10.08
C TYR A 19 7.65 9.35 11.22
N ALA A 20 8.68 8.73 11.79
CA ALA A 20 8.57 7.63 12.75
C ALA A 20 7.66 7.99 13.95
N ARG A 21 7.84 9.18 14.53
CA ARG A 21 7.01 9.64 15.65
C ARG A 21 5.53 9.77 15.26
N ARG A 22 5.24 10.29 14.06
CA ARG A 22 3.86 10.47 13.58
C ARG A 22 3.20 9.13 13.30
N PHE A 23 3.94 8.20 12.69
CA PHE A 23 3.46 6.86 12.36
C PHE A 23 3.21 6.04 13.63
N SER A 24 4.11 6.10 14.61
CA SER A 24 3.93 5.44 15.91
C SER A 24 2.70 5.95 16.67
N ALA A 25 2.48 7.27 16.68
CA ALA A 25 1.28 7.85 17.29
C ALA A 25 -0.01 7.39 16.57
N TRP A 26 0.02 7.31 15.24
CA TRP A 26 -1.08 6.80 14.43
C TRP A 26 -1.34 5.31 14.67
N ALA A 27 -0.29 4.48 14.73
CA ALA A 27 -0.39 3.06 15.03
C ALA A 27 -1.00 2.81 16.43
N THR A 28 -0.58 3.60 17.43
CA THR A 28 -1.15 3.54 18.78
C THR A 28 -2.65 3.88 18.77
N ALA A 29 -3.06 4.92 18.04
CA ALA A 29 -4.46 5.28 17.90
C ALA A 29 -5.27 4.18 17.20
N LEU A 30 -4.71 3.59 16.14
CA LEU A 30 -5.33 2.49 15.39
C LEU A 30 -5.49 1.24 16.26
N ALA A 31 -4.46 0.87 17.04
CA ALA A 31 -4.52 -0.24 17.99
C ALA A 31 -5.63 -0.05 19.03
N GLY A 32 -5.79 1.19 19.54
CA GLY A 32 -6.89 1.55 20.41
C GLY A 32 -8.26 1.36 19.76
N ILE A 33 -8.41 1.71 18.48
CA ILE A 33 -9.65 1.48 17.71
C ILE A 33 -9.89 -0.02 17.53
N ALA A 34 -8.87 -0.77 17.10
CA ALA A 34 -8.98 -2.20 16.87
C ALA A 34 -9.53 -2.93 18.10
N ARG A 35 -8.93 -2.65 19.27
CA ARG A 35 -9.36 -3.23 20.55
C ARG A 35 -10.80 -2.86 20.92
N ARG A 36 -11.21 -1.60 20.72
CA ARG A 36 -12.59 -1.17 21.06
C ARG A 36 -13.64 -1.77 20.15
N GLN A 37 -13.30 -2.02 18.89
CA GLN A 37 -14.22 -2.53 17.88
C GLN A 37 -14.15 -4.04 17.69
N GLY A 38 -13.26 -4.74 18.41
CA GLY A 38 -13.01 -6.17 18.21
C GLY A 38 -12.41 -6.49 16.84
N ALA A 39 -11.72 -5.53 16.20
CA ALA A 39 -11.05 -5.75 14.93
C ALA A 39 -9.68 -6.42 15.14
N ILE A 40 -9.27 -7.20 14.16
CA ILE A 40 -7.94 -7.83 14.11
C ILE A 40 -6.93 -6.74 13.74
N LEU A 41 -5.81 -6.67 14.46
CA LEU A 41 -4.73 -5.73 14.18
C LEU A 41 -3.51 -6.47 13.65
N LEU A 42 -3.06 -6.09 12.45
CA LEU A 42 -1.74 -6.44 11.95
C LEU A 42 -0.80 -5.26 12.22
N ASP A 43 0.01 -5.39 13.26
CA ASP A 43 1.05 -4.42 13.60
C ASP A 43 2.32 -4.72 12.79
N THR A 44 2.61 -3.82 11.85
CA THR A 44 3.76 -3.89 10.95
C THR A 44 5.09 -3.66 11.66
N ASP A 45 5.10 -3.02 12.84
CA ASP A 45 6.35 -2.84 13.61
C ASP A 45 6.83 -4.17 14.22
N LEU A 46 5.95 -5.18 14.32
CA LEU A 46 6.31 -6.56 14.68
C LEU A 46 6.97 -7.33 13.51
N HIS A 47 7.11 -6.70 12.34
CA HIS A 47 7.62 -7.29 11.12
C HIS A 47 8.76 -6.44 10.54
N PRO A 48 9.94 -6.39 11.21
CA PRO A 48 11.05 -5.53 10.81
C PRO A 48 11.57 -5.82 9.39
N GLN A 49 11.36 -7.04 8.88
CA GLN A 49 11.69 -7.42 7.51
C GLN A 49 10.97 -6.52 6.48
N LEU A 50 9.76 -6.01 6.80
CA LEU A 50 9.01 -5.15 5.90
C LEU A 50 9.78 -3.86 5.56
N ALA A 51 10.66 -3.38 6.44
CA ALA A 51 11.49 -2.20 6.21
C ALA A 51 12.63 -2.44 5.20
N GLU A 52 12.94 -3.70 4.88
CA GLU A 52 14.04 -4.04 3.97
C GLU A 52 13.80 -3.54 2.54
N ARG A 53 14.83 -3.01 1.89
CA ARG A 53 14.75 -2.40 0.55
C ARG A 53 14.03 -3.26 -0.51
N PRO A 54 14.20 -4.60 -0.58
CA PRO A 54 13.50 -5.43 -1.56
C PRO A 54 11.97 -5.41 -1.44
N ASN A 55 11.42 -5.07 -0.27
CA ASN A 55 9.98 -4.98 -0.04
C ASN A 55 9.36 -3.67 -0.52
N TRP A 56 10.17 -2.72 -0.99
CA TRP A 56 9.72 -1.40 -1.41
C TRP A 56 9.92 -1.18 -2.91
N GLY A 57 8.99 -0.45 -3.52
CA GLY A 57 9.12 0.10 -4.86
C GLY A 57 10.28 1.11 -4.96
N GLU A 58 10.54 1.64 -6.15
CA GLU A 58 11.63 2.62 -6.31
C GLU A 58 11.36 3.97 -5.64
N ASP A 59 10.09 4.33 -5.49
CA ASP A 59 9.69 5.57 -4.83
C ASP A 59 9.83 5.53 -3.30
N LEU A 60 10.07 4.36 -2.71
CA LEU A 60 10.14 4.15 -1.26
C LEU A 60 8.86 4.59 -0.53
N VAL A 61 7.74 4.65 -1.25
CA VAL A 61 6.40 4.96 -0.71
C VAL A 61 5.50 3.74 -0.87
N HIS A 62 5.60 3.02 -1.98
CA HIS A 62 4.82 1.81 -2.23
C HIS A 62 5.63 0.55 -1.95
N LEU A 63 4.92 -0.55 -1.68
CA LEU A 63 5.54 -1.86 -1.62
C LEU A 63 5.88 -2.35 -3.03
N SER A 64 6.96 -3.13 -3.12
CA SER A 64 7.23 -3.94 -4.32
C SER A 64 6.29 -5.14 -4.36
N SER A 65 6.32 -5.91 -5.45
CA SER A 65 5.62 -7.21 -5.52
C SER A 65 6.01 -8.14 -4.37
N ARG A 66 7.28 -8.14 -3.96
CA ARG A 66 7.75 -8.92 -2.81
C ARG A 66 7.14 -8.40 -1.50
N GLY A 67 7.15 -7.07 -1.28
CA GLY A 67 6.56 -6.48 -0.08
C GLY A 67 5.05 -6.69 0.03
N HIS A 68 4.32 -6.64 -1.09
CA HIS A 68 2.90 -6.97 -1.13
C HIS A 68 2.63 -8.42 -0.74
N ARG A 69 3.41 -9.38 -1.25
CA ARG A 69 3.28 -10.80 -0.92
C ARG A 69 3.60 -11.03 0.55
N PHE A 70 4.70 -10.46 1.05
CA PHE A 70 5.02 -10.49 2.48
C PHE A 70 3.85 -10.03 3.35
N LEU A 71 3.29 -8.84 3.08
CA LEU A 71 2.21 -8.30 3.88
C LEU A 71 0.92 -9.12 3.75
N ALA A 72 0.63 -9.66 2.56
CA ALA A 72 -0.53 -10.53 2.33
C ALA A 72 -0.45 -11.82 3.15
N TYR A 73 0.72 -12.46 3.23
CA TYR A 73 0.88 -13.66 4.06
C TYR A 73 0.80 -13.35 5.56
N ARG A 74 1.36 -12.22 6.03
CA ARG A 74 1.15 -11.77 7.43
C ARG A 74 -0.32 -11.50 7.74
N ALA A 75 -1.07 -10.94 6.79
CA ALA A 75 -2.51 -10.78 6.91
C ALA A 75 -3.24 -12.13 6.93
N GLY A 76 -2.84 -13.09 6.09
CA GLY A 76 -3.36 -14.45 6.10
C GLY A 76 -3.17 -15.14 7.46
N VAL A 77 -1.98 -15.03 8.05
CA VAL A 77 -1.70 -15.52 9.41
C VAL A 77 -2.61 -14.85 10.45
N ALA A 78 -2.74 -13.51 10.40
CA ALA A 78 -3.59 -12.77 11.33
C ALA A 78 -5.09 -13.14 11.20
N LEU A 79 -5.53 -13.54 10.00
CA LEU A 79 -6.89 -14.01 9.73
C LEU A 79 -7.08 -15.51 9.99
N GLY A 80 -6.04 -16.24 10.41
CA GLY A 80 -6.11 -17.67 10.67
C GLY A 80 -6.22 -18.54 9.40
N VAL A 81 -5.76 -18.04 8.24
CA VAL A 81 -5.70 -18.82 7.00
C VAL A 81 -4.73 -19.99 7.20
N PRO A 82 -5.18 -21.25 7.00
CA PRO A 82 -4.30 -22.41 7.16
C PRO A 82 -3.07 -22.33 6.26
N LEU A 83 -1.91 -22.69 6.81
CA LEU A 83 -0.63 -22.76 6.11
C LEU A 83 -0.13 -21.44 5.51
N ALA A 84 -0.66 -20.28 5.94
CA ALA A 84 -0.30 -18.99 5.36
C ALA A 84 1.21 -18.66 5.51
N ASP A 85 1.83 -19.05 6.62
CA ASP A 85 3.25 -18.79 6.86
C ASP A 85 4.13 -19.69 5.98
N GLU A 86 3.78 -20.97 5.88
CA GLU A 86 4.46 -21.97 5.05
C GLU A 86 4.34 -21.63 3.56
N LEU A 87 3.15 -21.22 3.11
CA LEU A 87 2.94 -20.75 1.75
C LEU A 87 3.73 -19.47 1.46
N GLY A 88 3.83 -18.57 2.43
CA GLY A 88 4.65 -17.36 2.30
C GLY A 88 6.14 -17.68 2.14
N ALA A 89 6.66 -18.62 2.93
CA ALA A 89 8.03 -19.08 2.81
C ALA A 89 8.31 -19.74 1.45
N LEU A 90 7.38 -20.57 0.96
CA LEU A 90 7.49 -21.19 -0.36
C LEU A 90 7.45 -20.16 -1.49
N ASP A 91 6.52 -19.23 -1.43
CA ASP A 91 6.35 -18.19 -2.45
C ASP A 91 7.57 -17.24 -2.52
N GLU A 92 8.16 -16.91 -1.38
CA GLU A 92 9.41 -16.17 -1.31
C GLU A 92 10.56 -16.94 -1.97
N ALA A 93 10.70 -18.24 -1.69
CA ALA A 93 11.71 -19.08 -2.30
C ALA A 93 11.57 -19.17 -3.83
N LEU A 94 10.33 -19.21 -4.35
CA LEU A 94 10.05 -19.26 -5.79
C LEU A 94 10.42 -17.96 -6.53
N HIS A 95 10.41 -16.82 -5.85
CA HIS A 95 10.58 -15.51 -6.48
C HIS A 95 11.88 -14.79 -6.09
N ALA A 96 12.82 -15.49 -5.44
CA ALA A 96 14.12 -14.94 -5.03
C ALA A 96 14.96 -14.40 -6.21
N THR A 97 14.65 -14.79 -7.45
CA THR A 97 15.33 -14.39 -8.69
C THR A 97 14.80 -13.11 -9.35
N GLU A 98 13.69 -12.53 -8.91
CA GLU A 98 13.10 -11.32 -9.53
C GLU A 98 13.80 -10.01 -9.09
N ARG A 99 15.13 -9.94 -9.19
CA ARG A 99 15.85 -8.68 -8.99
C ARG A 99 15.89 -7.89 -10.29
N THR A 100 14.99 -6.93 -10.46
CA THR A 100 15.16 -5.91 -11.50
C THR A 100 16.36 -5.05 -11.13
N GLY A 101 17.51 -5.28 -11.78
CA GLY A 101 18.74 -4.53 -11.50
C GLY A 101 18.55 -3.02 -11.72
N ALA A 102 19.17 -2.20 -10.86
CA ALA A 102 19.04 -0.74 -10.90
C ALA A 102 19.31 -0.12 -12.29
N GLY A 103 20.19 -0.73 -13.09
CA GLY A 103 20.46 -0.30 -14.47
C GLY A 103 19.29 -0.51 -15.44
N VAL A 104 18.51 -1.58 -15.28
CA VAL A 104 17.30 -1.83 -16.08
C VAL A 104 16.22 -0.80 -15.73
N TRP A 105 16.09 -0.46 -14.45
CA TRP A 105 15.16 0.59 -14.01
C TRP A 105 15.49 1.96 -14.61
N TRP A 106 16.76 2.38 -14.51
CA TRP A 106 17.20 3.66 -15.05
C TRP A 106 16.85 3.80 -16.53
N ARG A 107 17.10 2.73 -17.31
CA ARG A 107 16.77 2.70 -18.74
C ARG A 107 15.26 2.68 -19.00
N ARG A 108 14.50 1.92 -18.21
CA ARG A 108 13.07 1.67 -18.47
C ARG A 108 12.15 2.80 -17.98
N HIS A 109 12.51 3.49 -16.89
CA HIS A 109 11.60 4.42 -16.22
C HIS A 109 12.19 5.84 -16.08
N ALA A 110 13.41 5.97 -15.56
CA ALA A 110 13.97 7.27 -15.21
C ALA A 110 14.45 8.08 -16.44
N LEU A 111 15.22 7.46 -17.36
CA LEU A 111 15.69 8.14 -18.57
C LEU A 111 14.54 8.73 -19.41
N PRO A 112 13.47 7.97 -19.72
CA PRO A 112 12.34 8.51 -20.46
C PRO A 112 11.65 9.68 -19.77
N TRP A 113 11.57 9.67 -18.43
CA TRP A 113 11.01 10.79 -17.67
C TRP A 113 11.89 12.03 -17.73
N VAL A 114 13.21 11.89 -17.52
CA VAL A 114 14.18 13.00 -17.61
C VAL A 114 14.14 13.61 -19.02
N TRP A 115 14.16 12.77 -20.06
CA TRP A 115 14.09 13.22 -21.44
C TRP A 115 12.83 14.05 -21.72
N ARG A 116 11.64 13.57 -21.28
CA ARG A 116 10.39 14.33 -21.41
C ARG A 116 10.47 15.68 -20.67
N ARG A 117 11.01 15.70 -19.45
CA ARG A 117 11.15 16.92 -18.64
C ARG A 117 12.05 17.95 -19.32
N LEU A 118 13.18 17.54 -19.88
CA LEU A 118 14.09 18.42 -20.63
C LEU A 118 13.44 18.98 -21.90
N HIS A 119 12.51 18.25 -22.50
CA HIS A 119 11.74 18.70 -23.67
C HIS A 119 10.44 19.43 -23.30
N GLY A 120 10.31 19.89 -22.07
CA GLY A 120 9.14 20.65 -21.60
C GLY A 120 7.85 19.84 -21.50
N ARG A 121 7.92 18.50 -21.55
CA ARG A 121 6.72 17.64 -21.54
C ARG A 121 6.33 17.20 -20.13
N ALA A 122 5.06 17.40 -19.75
CA ALA A 122 4.50 16.99 -18.46
C ALA A 122 3.65 15.71 -18.56
N ALA A 123 3.36 15.07 -17.42
CA ALA A 123 2.59 13.82 -17.37
C ALA A 123 1.12 13.95 -17.84
N GLY A 124 0.65 15.18 -18.07
CA GLY A 124 -0.69 15.50 -18.55
C GLY A 124 -0.74 16.08 -19.97
N ASP A 125 0.38 16.17 -20.69
CA ASP A 125 0.37 16.79 -22.02
C ASP A 125 -0.58 16.07 -22.99
N GLY A 126 -1.46 16.83 -23.62
CA GLY A 126 -2.48 16.30 -24.54
C GLY A 126 -3.60 15.50 -23.88
N ARG A 127 -3.65 15.43 -22.54
CA ARG A 127 -4.74 14.78 -21.80
C ARG A 127 -5.70 15.83 -21.24
N SER A 128 -6.98 15.71 -21.59
CA SER A 128 -8.06 16.44 -20.91
C SER A 128 -8.40 15.75 -19.59
N ALA A 129 -8.74 16.52 -18.56
CA ALA A 129 -9.22 15.96 -17.30
C ALA A 129 -10.49 15.14 -17.53
N LYS A 130 -10.62 14.00 -16.84
CA LYS A 130 -11.85 13.18 -16.88
C LYS A 130 -13.07 13.97 -16.40
N HIS A 131 -12.85 14.87 -15.44
CA HIS A 131 -13.81 15.87 -14.98
C HIS A 131 -13.08 17.22 -14.89
N HIS A 132 -13.62 18.25 -15.53
CA HIS A 132 -13.03 19.60 -15.55
C HIS A 132 -13.43 20.45 -14.33
N ASP A 133 -14.39 19.95 -13.54
CA ASP A 133 -14.86 20.58 -12.31
C ASP A 133 -15.24 19.50 -11.27
N TYR A 134 -15.54 19.92 -10.05
CA TYR A 134 -15.95 19.06 -8.95
C TYR A 134 -17.22 18.27 -9.30
N VAL A 135 -17.15 16.95 -9.12
CA VAL A 135 -18.33 16.07 -9.23
C VAL A 135 -18.90 15.83 -7.84
N ARG A 136 -20.15 16.23 -7.63
CA ARG A 136 -20.87 15.96 -6.37
C ARG A 136 -21.41 14.54 -6.40
N LEU A 137 -20.90 13.67 -5.52
CA LEU A 137 -21.40 12.31 -5.36
C LEU A 137 -22.68 12.33 -4.50
N GLY A 138 -23.84 12.29 -5.14
CA GLY A 138 -25.13 12.13 -4.46
C GLY A 138 -25.52 10.65 -4.37
N ARG A 139 -25.86 10.17 -3.17
CA ARG A 139 -26.63 8.94 -3.01
C ARG A 139 -28.08 9.31 -3.31
N GLU A 140 -28.62 8.90 -4.44
CA GLU A 140 -30.06 9.00 -4.70
C GLU A 140 -30.78 8.21 -3.59
N ARG A 141 -31.32 8.93 -2.60
CA ARG A 141 -32.35 8.36 -1.75
C ARG A 141 -33.60 8.32 -2.62
N GLY A 142 -33.85 7.16 -3.22
CA GLY A 142 -35.12 6.87 -3.86
C GLY A 142 -36.24 7.29 -2.92
N VAL A 143 -37.04 8.25 -3.37
CA VAL A 143 -38.31 8.60 -2.75
C VAL A 143 -39.13 7.32 -2.74
N ARG A 144 -39.37 6.74 -1.56
CA ARG A 144 -40.44 5.75 -1.41
C ARG A 144 -41.74 6.53 -1.46
N GLU A 145 -42.43 6.43 -2.58
CA GLU A 145 -43.85 6.76 -2.68
C GLU A 145 -44.61 5.99 -1.58
N PRO A 146 -45.51 6.63 -0.82
CA PRO A 146 -46.36 5.93 0.13
C PRO A 146 -47.36 5.05 -0.64
N SER A 147 -47.43 3.78 -0.27
CA SER A 147 -48.46 2.87 -0.75
C SER A 147 -49.84 3.35 -0.28
N GLU A 148 -50.71 3.72 -1.21
CA GLU A 148 -52.15 3.88 -0.93
C GLU A 148 -52.79 2.52 -0.66
N VAL A 149 -53.79 2.58 0.23
CA VAL A 149 -54.53 1.52 0.92
C VAL A 149 -55.52 0.83 0.00
#